data_AF-M9LRA4-F1
#
_entry.id   AF-M9LRA4-F1
#
_cell.length_a   1.000
_cell.length_b   1.000
_cell.length_c   1.000
_cell.angle_alpha   90.00
_cell.angle_beta   90.00
_cell.angle_gamma   90.00
#
_symmetry.space_group_name_H-M   'P 1'
#
loop_
_entity.id
_entity.type
_entity.pdbx_description
1 polymer ?
#
loop_
_entity_poly.entity_id
_entity_poly.type
_entity_poly.pdbx_seq_one_letter_code
_entity_poly.pdbx_strand_id
1 'polypeptide(L)'
;MRCAVLGAREGGLDLAWRLRKIGHDVWLVLPEAEEAEHWRRVCADRMLCTVHADYAVRRADAVVISGSWPGGEALVDAERLAIVAAPAAAPGSTERLRGSGKAGAATDVAYLPPAWLQATGTVLLGTVEGQPLAALAELFAPMKRPVCYVPYRVAEYAQRWAARGGVPLWRERPAEPAEEQARRLWRSCCRPELDRVERLRYPPWPKAMPNVTGDSAGNKPGESAAMRGMQESFHSG
;
A
#
# COMPACT_ATOMS: atom_id res chain seq x y z
N MET A 1 16.59 -15.11 -8.87
CA MET A 1 15.80 -16.06 -8.08
C MET A 1 14.65 -16.56 -8.92
N ARG A 2 14.22 -17.79 -8.67
CA ARG A 2 13.01 -18.40 -9.22
C ARG A 2 11.87 -18.16 -8.24
N CYS A 3 10.82 -17.50 -8.70
CA CYS A 3 9.68 -17.11 -7.88
C CYS A 3 8.42 -17.82 -8.35
N ALA A 4 7.71 -18.48 -7.44
CA ALA A 4 6.34 -18.95 -7.69
C ALA A 4 5.36 -17.93 -7.12
N VAL A 5 4.42 -17.45 -7.93
CA VAL A 5 3.38 -16.51 -7.50
C VAL A 5 2.03 -17.20 -7.56
N LEU A 6 1.38 -17.32 -6.41
CA LEU A 6 0.07 -17.93 -6.27
C LEU A 6 -0.99 -16.85 -6.02
N GLY A 7 -2.20 -17.07 -6.55
CA GLY A 7 -3.31 -16.11 -6.44
C GLY A 7 -3.21 -15.01 -7.49
N ALA A 8 -3.26 -15.38 -8.76
CA ALA A 8 -3.14 -14.44 -9.88
C ALA A 8 -4.25 -13.37 -9.88
N ARG A 9 -5.48 -13.74 -9.49
CA ARG A 9 -6.66 -12.87 -9.51
C ARG A 9 -6.65 -11.85 -8.36
N GLU A 10 -5.90 -12.11 -7.29
CA GLU A 10 -5.83 -11.30 -6.08
C GLU A 10 -4.61 -10.35 -6.08
N GLY A 11 -4.24 -9.84 -7.25
CA GLY A 11 -3.09 -8.95 -7.42
C GLY A 11 -1.76 -9.68 -7.64
N GLY A 12 -1.75 -11.02 -7.63
CA GLY A 12 -0.56 -11.82 -7.92
C GLY A 12 -0.02 -11.59 -9.33
N LEU A 13 -0.88 -11.30 -10.31
CA LEU A 13 -0.44 -11.00 -11.67
C LEU A 13 0.44 -9.73 -11.76
N ASP A 14 0.04 -8.62 -11.13
CA ASP A 14 0.85 -7.38 -11.12
C ASP A 14 2.19 -7.61 -10.42
N LEU A 15 2.17 -8.37 -9.32
CA LEU A 15 3.38 -8.70 -8.58
C LEU A 15 4.31 -9.62 -9.38
N ALA A 16 3.77 -10.62 -10.09
CA ALA A 16 4.52 -11.49 -10.99
C ALA A 16 5.23 -10.68 -12.08
N TRP A 17 4.52 -9.74 -12.71
CA TRP A 17 5.12 -8.83 -13.70
C TRP A 17 6.25 -7.98 -13.11
N ARG A 18 6.09 -7.47 -11.89
CA ARG A 18 7.14 -6.68 -11.21
C ARG A 18 8.36 -7.53 -10.94
N LEU A 19 8.20 -8.71 -10.35
CA LEU A 19 9.29 -9.65 -10.08
C LEU A 19 10.03 -10.01 -11.38
N ARG A 20 9.28 -10.23 -12.46
CA ARG A 20 9.88 -10.48 -13.77
C ARG A 20 10.67 -9.29 -14.30
N LYS A 21 10.11 -8.08 -14.20
CA LYS A 21 10.74 -6.84 -14.67
C LYS A 21 12.05 -6.54 -13.94
N ILE A 22 12.18 -6.96 -12.68
CA ILE A 22 13.39 -6.77 -11.88
C ILE A 22 14.40 -7.92 -12.06
N GLY A 23 14.15 -8.83 -13.01
CA GLY A 23 15.12 -9.84 -13.47
C GLY A 23 14.96 -11.21 -12.81
N HIS A 24 13.82 -11.52 -12.21
CA HIS A 24 13.56 -12.87 -11.68
C HIS A 24 12.85 -13.75 -12.70
N ASP A 25 13.06 -15.06 -12.55
CA ASP A 25 12.30 -16.08 -13.27
C ASP A 25 11.01 -16.32 -12.51
N VAL A 26 9.87 -16.24 -13.19
CA VAL A 26 8.57 -16.24 -12.52
C VAL A 26 7.67 -17.36 -13.05
N TRP A 27 7.20 -18.20 -12.14
CA TRP A 27 6.05 -19.07 -12.33
C TRP A 27 4.79 -18.37 -11.83
N LEU A 28 3.85 -18.10 -12.73
CA LEU A 28 2.52 -17.64 -12.36
C LEU A 28 1.58 -18.84 -12.26
N VAL A 29 1.05 -19.08 -11.07
CA VAL A 29 0.11 -20.18 -10.83
C VAL A 29 -1.32 -19.65 -10.93
N LEU A 30 -2.08 -20.29 -11.80
CA LEU A 30 -3.44 -19.92 -12.19
C LEU A 30 -4.41 -21.03 -11.75
N PRO A 31 -5.67 -20.69 -11.43
CA PRO A 31 -6.62 -21.66 -10.91
C PRO A 31 -7.13 -22.63 -11.98
N GLU A 32 -7.15 -22.21 -13.24
CA GLU A 32 -7.81 -22.93 -14.34
C GLU A 32 -6.88 -23.08 -15.55
N ALA A 33 -6.99 -24.21 -16.26
CA ALA A 33 -6.11 -24.53 -17.39
C ALA A 33 -6.31 -23.56 -18.57
N GLU A 34 -7.54 -23.14 -18.82
CA GLU A 34 -7.86 -22.15 -19.86
C GLU A 34 -7.20 -20.80 -19.57
N GLU A 35 -7.24 -20.37 -18.31
CA GLU A 35 -6.59 -19.13 -17.87
C GLU A 35 -5.06 -19.23 -17.97
N ALA A 36 -4.49 -20.39 -17.58
CA ALA A 36 -3.07 -20.69 -17.77
C ALA A 36 -2.66 -20.61 -19.24
N GLU A 37 -3.44 -21.20 -20.14
CA GLU A 37 -3.16 -21.19 -21.58
C GLU A 37 -3.31 -19.78 -22.17
N HIS A 38 -4.33 -19.02 -21.75
CA HIS A 38 -4.48 -17.62 -22.14
C HIS A 38 -3.24 -16.80 -21.75
N TRP A 39 -2.81 -16.87 -20.48
CA TRP A 39 -1.66 -16.11 -20.01
C TRP A 39 -0.33 -16.59 -20.59
N ARG A 40 -0.17 -17.89 -20.92
CA ARG A 40 1.01 -18.35 -21.68
C ARG A 40 1.14 -17.62 -23.00
N ARG A 41 0.04 -17.40 -23.72
CA ARG A 41 0.06 -16.67 -25.00
C ARG A 41 0.35 -15.19 -24.81
N VAL A 42 -0.21 -14.56 -23.77
CA VAL A 42 -0.03 -13.13 -23.48
C VAL A 42 1.39 -12.83 -22.96
N CYS A 43 1.89 -13.67 -22.05
CA CYS A 43 3.20 -13.49 -21.43
C CYS A 43 4.35 -14.05 -22.28
N ALA A 44 4.06 -14.93 -23.24
CA ALA A 44 5.04 -15.59 -24.10
C ALA A 44 6.20 -16.19 -23.28
N ASP A 45 7.44 -15.84 -23.61
CA ASP A 45 8.69 -16.28 -22.97
C ASP A 45 9.02 -15.52 -21.67
N ARG A 46 8.18 -14.56 -21.26
CA ARG A 46 8.49 -13.70 -20.12
C ARG A 46 8.14 -14.35 -18.79
N MET A 47 7.12 -15.19 -18.71
CA MET A 47 6.72 -15.87 -17.47
C MET A 47 6.18 -17.25 -17.80
N LEU A 48 6.40 -18.20 -16.90
CA LEU A 48 5.87 -19.55 -17.04
C LEU A 48 4.52 -19.64 -16.32
N CYS A 49 3.44 -19.74 -17.07
CA CYS A 49 2.09 -19.86 -16.51
C CYS A 49 1.69 -21.33 -16.35
N THR A 50 1.16 -21.72 -15.20
CA THR A 50 0.82 -23.12 -14.88
C THR A 50 -0.36 -23.22 -13.92
N VAL A 51 -1.03 -24.38 -13.89
CA VAL A 51 -2.02 -24.72 -12.85
C VAL A 51 -1.43 -25.56 -11.71
N HIS A 52 -0.21 -26.07 -11.89
CA HIS A 52 0.41 -27.01 -10.97
C HIS A 52 1.20 -26.26 -9.88
N ALA A 53 0.50 -25.89 -8.80
CA ALA A 53 1.09 -25.17 -7.66
C ALA A 53 2.29 -25.91 -7.05
N ASP A 54 2.14 -27.20 -6.75
CA ASP A 54 3.17 -28.01 -6.11
C ASP A 54 4.47 -28.08 -6.92
N TYR A 55 4.34 -28.15 -8.24
CA TYR A 55 5.50 -28.15 -9.14
C TYR A 55 6.22 -26.80 -9.09
N ALA A 56 5.48 -25.69 -9.13
CA ALA A 56 6.05 -24.35 -9.07
C ALA A 56 6.73 -24.10 -7.72
N VAL A 57 6.11 -24.51 -6.61
CA VAL A 57 6.63 -24.33 -5.26
C VAL A 57 7.94 -25.10 -5.05
N ARG A 58 7.98 -26.39 -5.38
CA ARG A 58 9.18 -27.24 -5.23
C ARG A 58 10.40 -26.77 -6.03
N ARG A 59 10.19 -25.93 -7.05
CA ARG A 59 11.26 -25.44 -7.92
C ARG A 59 11.64 -24.00 -7.60
N ALA A 60 10.89 -23.32 -6.74
CA ALA A 60 11.04 -21.90 -6.46
C ALA A 60 11.95 -21.67 -5.26
N ASP A 61 12.79 -20.64 -5.37
CA ASP A 61 13.57 -20.13 -4.25
C ASP A 61 12.68 -19.27 -3.34
N ALA A 62 11.65 -18.62 -3.92
CA ALA A 62 10.67 -17.83 -3.19
C ALA A 62 9.24 -18.11 -3.66
N VAL A 63 8.33 -18.34 -2.72
CA VAL A 63 6.89 -18.49 -2.98
C VAL A 63 6.17 -17.23 -2.52
N VAL A 64 5.34 -16.66 -3.38
CA VAL A 64 4.59 -15.43 -3.11
C VAL A 64 3.10 -15.75 -3.14
N ILE A 65 2.38 -15.36 -2.08
CA ILE A 65 0.99 -15.71 -1.84
C ILE A 65 0.17 -14.43 -1.85
N SER A 66 -0.50 -14.12 -2.95
CA SER A 66 -1.28 -12.89 -3.11
C SER A 66 -2.76 -13.02 -2.76
N GLY A 67 -3.27 -14.24 -2.61
CA GLY A 67 -4.67 -14.52 -2.36
C GLY A 67 -4.90 -15.68 -1.40
N SER A 68 -6.06 -16.31 -1.51
CA SER A 68 -6.37 -17.57 -0.83
C SER A 68 -5.35 -18.63 -1.24
N TRP A 69 -4.67 -19.19 -0.24
CA TRP A 69 -3.81 -20.35 -0.43
C TRP A 69 -4.69 -21.55 -0.79
N PRO A 70 -4.48 -22.21 -1.94
CA PRO A 70 -5.10 -23.49 -2.20
C PRO A 70 -4.53 -24.45 -1.17
N GLY A 71 -5.34 -24.79 -0.15
CA GLY A 71 -4.93 -25.62 0.98
C GLY A 71 -4.12 -26.82 0.50
N GLY A 72 -2.86 -26.90 0.92
CA GLY A 72 -1.91 -27.90 0.48
C GLY A 72 -0.62 -27.82 1.28
N GLU A 73 0.02 -28.98 1.47
CA GLU A 73 1.31 -29.17 2.14
C GLU A 73 2.49 -28.56 1.37
N ALA A 74 2.27 -28.11 0.13
CA ALA A 74 3.31 -27.64 -0.78
C ALA A 74 4.21 -26.53 -0.22
N LEU A 75 3.72 -25.70 0.70
CA LEU A 75 4.51 -24.61 1.29
C LEU A 75 5.58 -25.11 2.28
N VAL A 76 5.43 -26.34 2.78
CA VAL A 76 6.45 -27.04 3.57
C VAL A 76 7.68 -27.32 2.70
N ASP A 77 7.48 -27.56 1.41
CA ASP A 77 8.54 -27.81 0.43
C ASP A 77 9.19 -26.51 -0.08
N ALA A 78 8.74 -25.33 0.36
CA ALA A 78 9.38 -24.08 -0.04
C ALA A 78 10.78 -23.99 0.58
N GLU A 79 11.81 -24.05 -0.25
CA GLU A 79 13.18 -24.27 0.21
C GLU A 79 13.77 -23.10 1.02
N ARG A 80 13.44 -21.84 0.68
CA ARG A 80 14.11 -20.68 1.27
C ARG A 80 13.16 -19.62 1.81
N LEU A 81 12.15 -19.20 1.04
CA LEU A 81 11.33 -18.03 1.41
C LEU A 81 9.86 -18.17 1.02
N ALA A 82 8.97 -17.86 1.95
CA ALA A 82 7.54 -17.67 1.72
C ALA A 82 7.15 -16.21 2.01
N ILE A 83 6.50 -15.56 1.05
CA ILE A 83 6.08 -14.17 1.11
C ILE A 83 4.57 -14.10 1.03
N VAL A 84 3.94 -13.65 2.09
CA VAL A 84 2.52 -13.28 2.06
C VAL A 84 2.41 -11.88 1.46
N ALA A 85 1.76 -11.78 0.31
CA ALA A 85 1.52 -10.53 -0.41
C ALA A 85 0.02 -10.33 -0.63
N ALA A 86 -0.80 -10.70 0.35
CA ALA A 86 -2.25 -10.66 0.28
C ALA A 86 -2.80 -9.29 0.76
N PRO A 87 -3.44 -8.50 -0.13
CA PRO A 87 -3.98 -7.19 0.23
C PRO A 87 -5.07 -7.25 1.30
N ALA A 88 -5.83 -8.34 1.33
CA ALA A 88 -6.93 -8.58 2.26
C ALA A 88 -6.51 -9.30 3.56
N ALA A 89 -5.21 -9.56 3.75
CA ALA A 89 -4.73 -10.19 4.97
C ALA A 89 -5.07 -9.35 6.20
N ALA A 90 -5.76 -9.95 7.17
CA ALA A 90 -5.97 -9.33 8.48
C ALA A 90 -4.63 -9.27 9.25
N PRO A 91 -4.37 -8.24 10.05
CA PRO A 91 -3.21 -8.21 10.94
C PRO A 91 -3.11 -9.49 11.81
N GLY A 92 -1.90 -10.03 11.92
CA GLY A 92 -1.60 -11.31 12.56
C GLY A 92 -1.74 -12.55 11.66
N SER A 93 -2.08 -12.39 10.37
CA SER A 93 -2.25 -13.54 9.47
C SER A 93 -0.92 -14.19 9.09
N THR A 94 0.11 -13.38 8.85
CA THR A 94 1.45 -13.88 8.52
C THR A 94 2.10 -14.59 9.70
N GLU A 95 1.90 -14.06 10.92
CA GLU A 95 2.34 -14.68 12.17
C GLU A 95 1.68 -16.06 12.37
N ARG A 96 0.37 -16.16 12.13
CA ARG A 96 -0.36 -17.44 12.17
C ARG A 96 0.13 -18.42 11.11
N LEU A 97 0.44 -17.96 9.89
CA LEU A 97 1.00 -18.83 8.85
C LEU A 97 2.32 -19.45 9.33
N ARG A 98 3.24 -18.62 9.84
CA ARG A 98 4.52 -19.09 10.39
C ARG A 98 4.33 -20.06 11.56
N GLY A 99 3.45 -19.74 12.51
CA GLY A 99 3.20 -20.57 13.69
C GLY A 99 2.44 -21.87 13.40
N SER A 100 1.75 -21.97 12.26
CA SER A 100 0.93 -23.15 11.92
C SER A 100 1.71 -24.37 11.45
N GLY A 101 3.02 -24.25 11.20
CA GLY A 101 3.84 -25.31 10.62
C GLY A 101 3.57 -25.59 9.15
N LYS A 102 2.72 -24.79 8.48
CA LYS A 102 2.45 -24.88 7.03
C LYS A 102 3.64 -24.42 6.19
N ALA A 103 4.45 -23.50 6.71
CA ALA A 103 5.77 -23.23 6.17
C ALA A 103 6.75 -24.22 6.82
N GLY A 104 7.68 -24.76 6.05
CA GLY A 104 8.72 -25.64 6.58
C GLY A 104 9.50 -24.94 7.69
N ALA A 105 10.02 -25.70 8.65
CA ALA A 105 10.75 -25.12 9.80
C ALA A 105 11.99 -24.31 9.37
N ALA A 106 12.56 -24.64 8.20
CA ALA A 106 13.69 -23.93 7.60
C ALA A 106 13.28 -22.80 6.64
N THR A 107 11.99 -22.64 6.36
CA THR A 107 11.46 -21.65 5.43
C THR A 107 11.30 -20.31 6.14
N ASP A 108 11.98 -19.28 5.65
CA ASP A 108 11.74 -17.91 6.10
C ASP A 108 10.34 -17.45 5.69
N VAL A 109 9.64 -16.73 6.58
CA VAL A 109 8.31 -16.18 6.30
C VAL A 109 8.34 -14.66 6.38
N ALA A 110 7.81 -14.00 5.36
CA ALA A 110 7.73 -12.55 5.24
C ALA A 110 6.33 -12.09 4.82
N TYR A 111 6.03 -10.82 5.10
CA TYR A 111 4.89 -10.11 4.55
C TYR A 111 5.37 -8.99 3.62
N LEU A 112 4.82 -8.92 2.42
CA LEU A 112 5.04 -7.84 1.46
C LEU A 112 3.72 -7.08 1.29
N PRO A 113 3.61 -5.82 1.77
CA PRO A 113 2.42 -4.99 1.56
C PRO A 113 2.34 -4.54 0.08
N PRO A 114 1.44 -5.09 -0.76
CA PRO A 114 1.47 -4.82 -2.20
C PRO A 114 1.14 -3.36 -2.54
N ALA A 115 0.22 -2.73 -1.80
CA ALA A 115 -0.13 -1.32 -2.02
C ALA A 115 1.03 -0.40 -1.62
N TRP A 116 1.81 -0.77 -0.59
CA TRP A 116 2.98 0.00 -0.18
C TRP A 116 4.12 -0.09 -1.18
N LEU A 117 4.31 -1.27 -1.78
CA LEU A 117 5.32 -1.48 -2.82
C LEU A 117 5.12 -0.49 -3.99
N GLN A 118 3.86 -0.17 -4.29
CA GLN A 118 3.49 0.79 -5.33
C GLN A 118 3.54 2.26 -4.88
N ALA A 119 3.17 2.53 -3.63
CA ALA A 119 2.89 3.91 -3.16
C ALA A 119 4.12 4.72 -2.72
N THR A 120 5.31 4.11 -2.63
CA THR A 120 6.45 4.75 -1.95
C THR A 120 7.78 4.46 -2.64
N GLY A 121 8.81 5.27 -2.35
CA GLY A 121 10.20 5.00 -2.71
C GLY A 121 10.86 3.86 -1.93
N THR A 122 10.29 3.40 -0.81
CA THR A 122 10.89 2.42 0.11
C THR A 122 10.15 1.08 0.05
N VAL A 123 10.88 -0.03 0.05
CA VAL A 123 10.27 -1.37 0.12
C VAL A 123 10.04 -1.69 1.59
N LEU A 124 8.79 -1.75 2.02
CA LEU A 124 8.45 -2.18 3.37
C LEU A 124 8.28 -3.70 3.39
N LEU A 125 8.93 -4.37 4.32
CA LEU A 125 8.86 -5.82 4.48
C LEU A 125 8.54 -6.17 5.94
N GLY A 126 7.50 -6.95 6.14
CA GLY A 126 7.13 -7.51 7.43
C GLY A 126 7.91 -8.80 7.69
N THR A 127 8.65 -8.85 8.78
CA THR A 127 9.38 -10.05 9.23
C THR A 127 9.15 -10.30 10.72
N VAL A 128 9.75 -11.37 11.22
CA VAL A 128 9.81 -11.65 12.66
C VAL A 128 10.48 -10.48 13.34
N GLU A 129 9.74 -9.74 14.17
CA GLU A 129 10.26 -8.60 14.94
C GLU A 129 10.95 -7.50 14.09
N GLY A 130 10.79 -7.51 12.76
CA GLY A 130 11.48 -6.58 11.85
C GLY A 130 12.94 -6.92 11.58
N GLN A 131 13.37 -8.16 11.77
CA GLN A 131 14.73 -8.59 11.44
C GLN A 131 14.94 -8.70 9.92
N PRO A 132 16.14 -8.34 9.41
CA PRO A 132 16.47 -8.53 8.01
C PRO A 132 16.61 -10.02 7.67
N LEU A 133 16.19 -10.41 6.47
CA LEU A 133 16.35 -11.77 5.95
C LEU A 133 17.18 -11.73 4.67
N ALA A 134 18.19 -12.60 4.58
CA ALA A 134 19.11 -12.63 3.43
C ALA A 134 18.37 -12.88 2.10
N ALA A 135 17.40 -13.79 2.10
CA ALA A 135 16.59 -14.09 0.92
C ALA A 135 15.76 -12.88 0.44
N LEU A 136 15.29 -12.03 1.36
CA LEU A 136 14.58 -10.80 1.00
C LEU A 136 15.53 -9.74 0.42
N ALA A 137 16.75 -9.64 0.96
CA ALA A 137 17.77 -8.75 0.41
C ALA A 137 18.15 -9.17 -1.01
N GLU A 138 18.34 -10.47 -1.27
CA GLU A 138 18.58 -11.02 -2.62
C GLU A 138 17.42 -10.73 -3.57
N LEU A 139 16.17 -10.95 -3.12
CA LEU A 139 14.98 -10.74 -3.94
C LEU A 139 14.79 -9.28 -4.35
N PHE A 140 15.03 -8.33 -3.43
CA PHE A 140 14.75 -6.92 -3.71
C PHE A 140 15.98 -6.09 -4.11
N ALA A 141 17.19 -6.67 -4.09
CA ALA A 141 18.42 -6.01 -4.54
C ALA A 141 18.30 -5.34 -5.93
N PRO A 142 17.68 -5.97 -6.95
CA PRO A 142 17.61 -5.35 -8.28
C PRO A 142 16.75 -4.07 -8.34
N MET A 143 15.85 -3.84 -7.37
CA MET A 143 14.99 -2.65 -7.37
C MET A 143 15.73 -1.36 -7.04
N LYS A 144 16.94 -1.43 -6.47
CA LYS A 144 17.74 -0.26 -6.04
C LYS A 144 16.96 0.72 -5.16
N ARG A 145 15.99 0.21 -4.40
CA ARG A 145 15.18 0.97 -3.44
C ARG A 145 15.64 0.61 -2.02
N PRO A 146 15.63 1.57 -1.08
CA PRO A 146 15.87 1.24 0.32
C PRO A 146 14.83 0.24 0.81
N VAL A 147 15.26 -0.74 1.59
CA VAL A 147 14.40 -1.75 2.21
C VAL A 147 14.26 -1.42 3.70
N CYS A 148 13.04 -1.42 4.19
CA CYS A 148 12.70 -1.20 5.60
C CYS A 148 12.02 -2.46 6.14
N TYR A 149 12.63 -3.06 7.15
CA TYR A 149 12.09 -4.23 7.84
C TYR A 149 11.32 -3.79 9.07
N VAL A 150 10.12 -4.35 9.25
CA VAL A 150 9.24 -4.08 10.40
C VAL A 150 8.56 -5.38 10.85
N PRO A 151 8.02 -5.44 12.07
CA PRO A 151 7.24 -6.60 12.50
C PRO A 151 6.06 -6.89 11.57
N TYR A 152 5.68 -8.17 11.40
CA TYR A 152 4.56 -8.60 10.55
C TYR A 152 3.31 -7.72 10.65
N ARG A 153 2.81 -7.53 11.88
CA ARG A 153 1.58 -6.76 12.13
C ARG A 153 1.70 -5.32 11.67
N VAL A 154 2.87 -4.69 11.84
CA VAL A 154 3.11 -3.32 11.39
C VAL A 154 3.00 -3.24 9.87
N ALA A 155 3.59 -4.21 9.15
CA ALA A 155 3.50 -4.28 7.69
C ALA A 155 2.06 -4.56 7.19
N GLU A 156 1.30 -5.42 7.88
CA GLU A 156 -0.10 -5.72 7.55
C GLU A 156 -1.02 -4.51 7.81
N TYR A 157 -0.81 -3.76 8.91
CA TYR A 157 -1.49 -2.48 9.11
C TYR A 157 -1.09 -1.46 8.04
N ALA A 158 0.20 -1.38 7.70
CA ALA A 158 0.70 -0.49 6.66
C ALA A 158 0.04 -0.78 5.29
N GLN A 159 -0.18 -2.05 4.94
CA GLN A 159 -0.98 -2.42 3.76
C GLN A 159 -2.38 -1.83 3.81
N ARG A 160 -3.09 -2.00 4.93
CA ARG A 160 -4.47 -1.49 5.09
C ARG A 160 -4.54 0.03 4.95
N TRP A 161 -3.55 0.74 5.50
CA TRP A 161 -3.44 2.19 5.36
C TRP A 161 -3.17 2.61 3.92
N ALA A 162 -2.21 1.96 3.25
CA ALA A 162 -1.87 2.24 1.86
C ALA A 162 -3.04 1.96 0.91
N ALA A 163 -3.77 0.87 1.10
CA ALA A 163 -4.94 0.50 0.30
C ALA A 163 -6.09 1.51 0.40
N ARG A 164 -6.12 2.34 1.46
CA ARG A 164 -7.11 3.42 1.65
C ARG A 164 -6.62 4.78 1.12
N GLY A 165 -5.49 4.82 0.42
CA GLY A 165 -4.87 6.07 -0.04
C GLY A 165 -4.34 6.94 1.11
N GLY A 166 -4.08 6.36 2.28
CA GLY A 166 -3.53 7.08 3.42
C GLY A 166 -4.50 8.00 4.16
N VAL A 167 -5.78 8.00 3.80
CA VAL A 167 -6.82 8.81 4.47
C VAL A 167 -7.15 8.17 5.82
N PRO A 168 -6.92 8.85 6.96
CA PRO A 168 -7.42 8.39 8.25
C PRO A 168 -8.94 8.39 8.22
N LEU A 169 -9.59 7.42 8.86
CA LEU A 169 -10.93 7.70 9.37
C LEU A 169 -10.72 8.75 10.46
N TRP A 170 -11.10 10.00 10.21
CA TRP A 170 -10.72 11.21 10.98
C TRP A 170 -11.14 11.20 12.46
N ARG A 171 -11.53 10.05 13.02
CA ARG A 171 -11.92 9.85 14.42
C ARG A 171 -11.45 8.51 15.03
N GLU A 172 -10.71 7.68 14.30
CA GLU A 172 -10.22 6.42 14.84
C GLU A 172 -8.90 6.64 15.58
N ARG A 173 -8.95 6.56 16.91
CA ARG A 173 -7.76 6.38 17.74
C ARG A 173 -7.18 5.00 17.39
N PRO A 174 -5.87 4.86 17.15
CA PRO A 174 -5.29 3.56 16.85
C PRO A 174 -5.63 2.59 17.97
N ALA A 175 -6.14 1.42 17.60
CA ALA A 175 -6.54 0.40 18.57
C ALA A 175 -5.31 -0.31 19.16
N GLU A 176 -4.23 -0.40 18.37
CA GLU A 176 -3.02 -1.16 18.72
C GLU A 176 -1.72 -0.36 18.48
N PRO A 177 -0.65 -0.62 19.25
CA PRO A 177 0.67 -0.01 19.03
C PRO A 177 1.24 -0.22 17.62
N ALA A 178 1.01 -1.40 17.03
CA ALA A 178 1.47 -1.73 15.68
C ALA A 178 0.79 -0.88 14.60
N GLU A 179 -0.50 -0.56 14.79
CA GLU A 179 -1.25 0.32 13.90
C GLU A 179 -0.74 1.77 13.98
N GLU A 180 -0.43 2.25 15.18
CA GLU A 180 0.17 3.57 15.38
C GLU A 180 1.54 3.67 14.70
N GLN A 181 2.37 2.63 14.80
CA GLN A 181 3.66 2.58 14.14
C GLN A 181 3.52 2.58 12.61
N ALA A 182 2.60 1.80 12.04
CA ALA A 182 2.31 1.79 10.61
C ALA A 182 1.89 3.18 10.10
N ARG A 183 1.06 3.89 10.87
CA ARG A 183 0.63 5.26 10.56
C ARG A 183 1.79 6.25 10.57
N ARG A 184 2.72 6.14 11.54
CA ARG A 184 3.93 6.98 11.60
C ARG A 184 4.82 6.73 10.39
N LEU A 185 5.04 5.46 10.02
CA LEU A 185 5.81 5.08 8.83
C LEU A 185 5.21 5.66 7.56
N TRP A 186 3.89 5.63 7.42
CA TRP A 186 3.24 6.16 6.22
C TRP A 186 3.47 7.66 6.09
N ARG A 187 3.32 8.40 7.20
CA ARG A 187 3.59 9.84 7.25
C ARG A 187 5.04 10.20 6.94
N SER A 188 6.01 9.39 7.36
CA SER A 188 7.43 9.67 7.09
C SER A 188 7.85 9.27 5.67
N CYS A 189 7.31 8.19 5.11
CA CYS A 189 7.80 7.60 3.86
C CYS A 189 7.00 8.01 2.61
N CYS A 190 5.74 8.43 2.77
CA CYS A 190 4.80 8.57 1.64
C CYS A 190 4.28 10.00 1.47
N ARG A 191 4.32 10.81 2.53
CA ARG A 191 3.89 12.23 2.51
C ARG A 191 4.62 13.07 1.44
N PRO A 192 5.93 12.88 1.16
CA PRO A 192 6.60 13.66 0.11
C PRO A 192 6.10 13.36 -1.32
N GLU A 193 5.63 12.14 -1.59
CA GLU A 193 5.18 11.72 -2.93
C GLU A 193 3.67 11.93 -3.13
N LEU A 194 2.87 11.72 -2.08
CA LEU A 194 1.44 12.06 -2.07
C LEU A 194 1.22 13.57 -2.15
N ASP A 195 2.02 14.39 -1.45
CA ASP A 195 1.97 15.85 -1.60
C ASP A 195 2.27 16.26 -3.05
N ARG A 196 3.10 15.53 -3.78
CA ARG A 196 3.44 15.83 -5.18
C ARG A 196 2.28 15.50 -6.13
N VAL A 197 1.58 14.39 -5.90
CA VAL A 197 0.40 13.98 -6.68
C VAL A 197 -0.84 14.80 -6.31
N GLU A 198 -1.04 15.10 -5.02
CA GLU A 198 -2.08 16.01 -4.55
C GLU A 198 -1.84 17.44 -5.05
N ARG A 199 -0.60 17.94 -5.10
CA ARG A 199 -0.26 19.23 -5.77
C ARG A 199 -0.51 19.19 -7.28
N LEU A 200 -0.50 18.03 -7.92
CA LEU A 200 -0.85 17.91 -9.34
C LEU A 200 -2.38 17.85 -9.55
N ARG A 201 -3.12 17.25 -8.60
CA ARG A 201 -4.60 17.24 -8.61
C ARG A 201 -5.21 18.57 -8.14
N TYR A 202 -4.53 19.25 -7.22
CA TYR A 202 -4.87 20.54 -6.63
C TYR A 202 -3.62 21.42 -6.62
N PRO A 203 -3.24 21.99 -7.78
CA PRO A 203 -2.15 22.96 -7.81
C PRO A 203 -2.45 24.07 -6.82
N PRO A 204 -1.47 24.53 -6.02
CA PRO A 204 -1.63 25.76 -5.27
C PRO A 204 -1.79 26.85 -6.32
N TRP A 205 -3.04 27.21 -6.61
CA TRP A 205 -3.34 28.38 -7.43
C TRP A 205 -2.53 29.54 -6.84
N PRO A 206 -1.86 30.36 -7.67
CA PRO A 206 -1.26 31.58 -7.16
C PRO A 206 -2.36 32.32 -6.39
N LYS A 207 -2.13 32.56 -5.10
CA LYS A 207 -2.99 33.44 -4.31
C LYS A 207 -3.21 34.67 -5.19
N ALA A 208 -4.48 35.03 -5.41
CA ALA A 208 -4.83 36.22 -6.17
C ALA A 208 -3.88 37.33 -5.71
N MET A 209 -3.08 37.85 -6.65
CA MET A 209 -2.14 38.92 -6.30
C MET A 209 -2.97 40.01 -5.60
N PRO A 210 -2.51 40.54 -4.46
CA PRO A 210 -3.20 41.67 -3.86
C PRO A 210 -3.29 42.73 -4.96
N ASN A 211 -4.51 43.19 -5.26
CA ASN A 211 -4.77 44.18 -6.29
C ASN A 211 -3.78 45.34 -6.12
N VAL A 212 -2.77 45.38 -6.97
CA VAL A 212 -1.95 46.56 -7.19
C VAL A 212 -2.76 47.44 -8.13
N THR A 213 -3.74 48.13 -7.57
CA THR A 213 -4.28 49.36 -8.13
C THR A 213 -3.89 50.47 -7.17
N GLY A 214 -2.75 51.10 -7.45
CA GLY A 214 -2.49 52.45 -6.97
C GLY A 214 -3.41 53.39 -7.74
N ASP A 215 -4.25 54.13 -7.04
CA ASP A 215 -4.05 55.57 -6.80
C ASP A 215 -5.35 56.26 -6.33
N SER A 216 -5.24 56.87 -5.15
CA SER A 216 -5.63 58.27 -4.87
C SER A 216 -7.10 58.72 -4.98
N ALA A 217 -7.79 58.72 -3.82
CA ALA A 217 -8.63 59.81 -3.28
C ALA A 217 -9.40 59.24 -2.07
N GLY A 218 -9.21 59.67 -0.82
CA GLY A 218 -9.38 61.04 -0.36
C GLY A 218 -10.85 61.29 0.04
N ASN A 219 -11.29 60.76 1.19
CA ASN A 219 -12.16 61.44 2.18
C ASN A 219 -12.76 60.47 3.21
N LYS A 220 -12.45 60.70 4.49
CA LYS A 220 -13.44 60.57 5.56
C LYS A 220 -14.06 61.95 5.75
N PRO A 221 -15.36 62.04 6.04
CA PRO A 221 -15.75 62.62 7.32
C PRO A 221 -16.88 61.85 8.02
N GLY A 222 -16.93 61.96 9.34
CA GLY A 222 -18.03 61.48 10.18
C GLY A 222 -19.20 62.47 10.26
N GLU A 223 -20.12 62.16 11.19
CA GLU A 223 -21.39 62.81 11.59
C GLU A 223 -22.63 62.00 11.15
N SER A 224 -23.68 61.79 11.97
CA SER A 224 -24.06 62.29 13.29
C SER A 224 -25.13 61.37 13.90
N ALA A 225 -25.40 61.61 15.17
CA ALA A 225 -26.29 60.96 16.10
C ALA A 225 -27.79 60.98 15.74
N ALA A 226 -28.50 60.01 16.33
CA ALA A 226 -29.78 60.13 17.04
C ALA A 226 -30.87 61.07 16.51
N MET A 227 -32.10 60.56 16.41
CA MET A 227 -33.30 61.28 16.84
C MET A 227 -34.43 60.28 17.12
N ARG A 228 -34.87 60.28 18.38
CA ARG A 228 -36.11 59.70 18.86
C ARG A 228 -37.03 60.88 19.12
N GLY A 229 -38.27 60.81 18.64
CA GLY A 229 -39.39 61.59 19.17
C GLY A 229 -40.05 62.53 18.17
N MET A 230 -41.30 62.23 17.81
CA MET A 230 -42.40 63.11 18.19
C MET A 230 -43.72 62.34 18.11
N GLN A 231 -44.41 62.34 19.24
CA GLN A 231 -45.75 61.85 19.47
C GLN A 231 -46.57 63.10 19.82
N GLU A 232 -47.49 63.50 18.94
CA GLU A 232 -48.63 64.37 19.25
C GLU A 232 -49.77 63.91 18.31
N SER A 233 -50.74 63.09 18.76
CA SER A 233 -51.98 63.39 19.51
C SER A 233 -53.07 64.14 18.72
N PHE A 234 -54.33 63.74 19.03
CA PHE A 234 -55.67 64.21 18.61
C PHE A 234 -56.39 63.32 17.56
N HIS A 235 -57.27 62.39 17.97
CA HIS A 235 -58.68 62.50 18.45
C HIS A 235 -59.75 62.59 17.34
N SER A 236 -60.77 61.74 17.53
CA SER A 236 -62.17 61.82 17.07
C SER A 236 -62.54 61.15 15.74
N GLY A 237 -63.47 60.20 15.86
CA GLY A 237 -64.14 59.46 14.78
C GLY A 237 -64.54 58.08 15.25
#